data_AF-A0A968L3Q8-F1
#
_entry.id   AF-A0A968L3Q8-F1
#
_cell.length_a   1.000
_cell.length_b   1.000
_cell.length_c   1.000
_cell.angle_alpha   90.00
_cell.angle_beta   90.00
_cell.angle_gamma   90.00
#
_symmetry.space_group_name_H-M   'P 1'
#
loop_
_entity.id
_entity.type
_entity.pdbx_description
1 polymer ?
#
loop_
_entity_poly.entity_id
_entity_poly.type
_entity_poly.pdbx_seq_one_letter_code
_entity_poly.pdbx_strand_id
1 'polypeptide(L)'
;MAWLACYRPAVAANTFGLRLLARPAVQLAVLVVLAAIALAFRGLQFWVLTGEIQWGYDFSFYWLAGRRLLEGESIYSAAQLAGPYSPQGQDGFLYPPPLAAVITPLSALFETDYRPANWIWAGMGAAVLVVSILAIGRFERLGARYPLLAGGRRWLLVAAAFAFPPVVGELVMGNVHLLLLGLFAVAWPGLRRGDAQGEWRAGLAVGIAAVVKVFPGLLIVWFLASRRYRAAAGVVIGALVVTIATLEFTGVEPWRQYPTVLANLSAPADVTDTLAPTVWLAPVLGFEPARWLIAAIGVALVVIVGLRLRRDVPSQARPTTLAASFGAAVTVSILVAPALYHHYLAILVLPLLLGLVAGVQVRWLALAYLLMWGGQQDALGEWSWLVNRALPTAGALVLLVALVVRVRPTRPGFEPRP
;
A
#
# COMPACT_ATOMS: atom_id res chain seq x y z
N MET A 1 -21.31 -30.22 39.05
CA MET A 1 -21.63 -30.20 37.61
C MET A 1 -20.55 -29.38 36.88
N ALA A 2 -19.35 -29.84 36.50
CA ALA A 2 -18.79 -31.16 36.20
C ALA A 2 -19.18 -31.79 34.85
N TRP A 3 -19.45 -31.01 33.81
CA TRP A 3 -19.54 -31.49 32.41
C TRP A 3 -19.17 -30.38 31.44
N LEU A 4 -17.88 -30.28 31.06
CA LEU A 4 -17.36 -29.65 29.81
C LEU A 4 -15.81 -29.70 29.76
N ALA A 5 -15.18 -30.73 30.34
CA ALA A 5 -13.73 -30.96 30.26
C ALA A 5 -13.33 -32.05 29.24
N CYS A 6 -14.26 -32.54 28.41
CA CYS A 6 -14.01 -33.63 27.47
C CYS A 6 -14.11 -33.16 26.02
N TYR A 7 -13.01 -32.61 25.48
CA TYR A 7 -12.36 -33.07 24.23
C TYR A 7 -11.18 -32.15 23.89
N ARG A 8 -10.06 -32.26 24.62
CA ARG A 8 -8.76 -32.07 23.97
C ARG A 8 -8.39 -33.45 23.43
N PRO A 9 -8.18 -33.67 22.13
CA PRO A 9 -7.73 -34.96 21.67
C PRO A 9 -6.38 -35.26 22.34
N ALA A 10 -6.39 -36.19 23.30
CA ALA A 10 -5.24 -36.60 24.09
C ALA A 10 -4.10 -37.17 23.21
N VAL A 11 -4.39 -37.46 21.94
CA VAL A 11 -3.46 -38.00 20.95
C VAL A 11 -2.35 -37.00 20.58
N ALA A 12 -2.66 -35.71 20.42
CA ALA A 12 -1.64 -34.69 20.12
C ALA A 12 -0.78 -34.32 21.35
N ALA A 13 -1.29 -34.59 22.55
CA ALA A 13 -0.61 -34.26 23.80
C ALA A 13 0.51 -35.24 24.15
N ASN A 14 0.61 -36.44 23.55
CA ASN A 14 1.58 -37.47 23.92
C ASN A 14 2.69 -37.74 22.89
N THR A 15 2.67 -37.07 21.73
CA THR A 15 3.75 -37.17 20.74
C THR A 15 4.83 -36.15 21.08
N PHE A 16 6.02 -36.62 21.49
CA PHE A 16 7.14 -35.77 21.93
C PHE A 16 7.47 -34.62 20.94
N GLY A 17 7.41 -34.89 19.63
CA GLY A 17 7.65 -33.89 18.58
C GLY A 17 6.65 -32.72 18.57
N LEU A 18 5.35 -32.97 18.82
CA LEU A 18 4.33 -31.92 18.84
C LEU A 18 4.46 -31.02 20.08
N ARG A 19 4.92 -31.57 21.22
CA ARG A 19 5.24 -30.76 22.42
C ARG A 19 6.40 -29.82 22.18
N LEU A 20 7.39 -30.23 21.36
CA LEU A 20 8.55 -29.39 21.04
C LEU A 20 8.12 -28.18 20.18
N LEU A 21 7.23 -28.37 19.20
CA LEU A 21 6.68 -27.29 18.36
C LEU A 21 5.80 -26.31 19.14
N ALA A 22 5.28 -26.69 20.31
CA ALA A 22 4.55 -25.79 21.20
C ALA A 22 5.48 -24.88 22.04
N ARG A 23 6.79 -25.16 22.09
CA ARG A 23 7.73 -24.34 22.87
C ARG A 23 7.97 -22.99 22.19
N PRO A 24 7.81 -21.85 22.89
CA PRO A 24 7.99 -20.52 22.28
C PRO A 24 9.36 -20.30 21.64
N ALA A 25 10.42 -20.86 22.24
CA ALA A 25 11.77 -20.78 21.69
C ALA A 25 11.91 -21.52 20.34
N VAL A 26 11.26 -22.68 20.21
CA VAL A 26 11.25 -23.47 18.97
C VAL A 26 10.42 -22.78 17.90
N GLN A 27 9.24 -22.25 18.26
CA GLN A 27 8.42 -21.47 17.33
C GLN A 27 9.17 -20.25 16.81
N LEU A 28 9.86 -19.52 17.69
CA LEU A 28 10.70 -18.39 17.29
C LEU A 28 11.84 -18.84 16.37
N ALA A 29 12.54 -19.93 16.70
CA ALA A 29 13.62 -20.45 15.86
C ALA A 29 13.11 -20.82 14.46
N VAL A 30 11.98 -21.53 14.38
CA VAL A 30 11.32 -21.87 13.12
C VAL A 30 10.94 -20.61 12.35
N LEU A 31 10.34 -19.62 13.00
CA LEU A 31 9.97 -18.35 12.34
C LEU A 31 11.19 -17.59 11.82
N VAL A 32 12.30 -17.57 12.57
CA VAL A 32 13.55 -16.93 12.13
C VAL A 32 14.15 -17.66 10.94
N VAL A 33 14.17 -19.00 10.95
CA VAL A 33 14.66 -19.80 9.82
C VAL A 33 13.78 -19.59 8.59
N LEU A 34 12.45 -19.64 8.74
CA LEU A 34 11.53 -19.37 7.64
C LEU A 34 11.69 -17.95 7.08
N ALA A 35 11.86 -16.95 7.96
CA ALA A 35 12.13 -15.58 7.54
C ALA A 35 13.47 -15.48 6.79
N ALA A 36 14.52 -16.15 7.26
CA ALA A 36 15.81 -16.17 6.58
C ALA A 36 15.73 -16.82 5.19
N ILE A 37 15.03 -17.96 5.06
CA ILE A 37 14.81 -18.64 3.78
C ILE A 37 14.01 -17.73 2.83
N ALA A 38 12.91 -17.15 3.31
CA ALA A 38 12.08 -16.26 2.50
C ALA A 38 12.86 -15.02 2.05
N LEU A 39 13.65 -14.41 2.93
CA LEU A 39 14.50 -13.28 2.59
C LEU A 39 15.63 -13.65 1.62
N ALA A 40 16.27 -14.80 1.79
CA ALA A 40 17.29 -15.27 0.85
C ALA A 40 16.69 -15.47 -0.54
N PHE A 41 15.52 -16.11 -0.62
CA PHE A 41 14.78 -16.29 -1.86
C PHE A 41 14.40 -14.95 -2.49
N ARG A 42 13.83 -14.00 -1.72
CA ARG A 42 13.45 -12.68 -2.23
C ARG A 42 14.65 -11.81 -2.59
N GLY A 43 15.76 -11.91 -1.87
CA GLY A 43 17.01 -11.25 -2.19
C GLY A 43 17.59 -11.75 -3.52
N LEU A 44 17.59 -13.07 -3.73
CA LEU A 44 17.98 -13.67 -5.01
C LEU A 44 17.03 -13.25 -6.14
N GLN A 45 15.71 -13.31 -5.90
CA GLN A 45 14.72 -12.87 -6.87
C GLN A 45 14.92 -11.40 -7.27
N PHE A 46 15.08 -10.51 -6.29
CA PHE A 46 15.36 -9.10 -6.52
C PHE A 46 16.63 -8.91 -7.37
N TRP A 47 17.71 -9.58 -6.98
CA TRP A 47 18.98 -9.54 -7.71
C TRP A 47 18.84 -9.99 -9.17
N VAL A 48 18.21 -11.15 -9.42
CA VAL A 48 17.97 -11.64 -10.78
C VAL A 48 17.14 -10.64 -11.59
N LEU A 49 16.05 -10.13 -11.02
CA LEU A 49 15.17 -9.18 -11.71
C LEU A 49 15.84 -7.83 -12.01
N THR A 50 16.93 -7.46 -11.32
CA THR A 50 17.71 -6.26 -11.68
C THR A 50 18.45 -6.38 -13.02
N GLY A 51 18.63 -7.60 -13.54
CA GLY A 51 19.18 -7.85 -14.87
C GLY A 51 18.14 -7.90 -15.98
N GLU A 52 16.85 -7.88 -15.64
CA GLU A 52 15.73 -8.04 -16.57
C GLU A 52 15.20 -6.69 -17.08
N ILE A 53 14.43 -6.73 -18.17
CA ILE A 53 13.81 -5.52 -18.76
C ILE A 53 12.86 -4.78 -17.80
N GLN A 54 12.36 -5.46 -16.77
CA GLN A 54 11.49 -4.87 -15.75
C GLN A 54 12.23 -3.95 -14.78
N TRP A 55 13.56 -4.05 -14.68
CA TRP A 55 14.35 -3.22 -13.77
C TRP A 55 14.20 -1.73 -14.08
N GLY A 56 13.56 -1.01 -13.18
CA GLY A 56 13.27 0.42 -13.29
C GLY A 56 12.22 0.75 -14.36
N TYR A 57 11.38 -0.19 -14.76
CA TYR A 57 10.38 0.04 -15.81
C TYR A 57 9.49 1.26 -15.51
N ASP A 58 8.87 1.32 -14.34
CA ASP A 58 8.03 2.47 -13.96
C ASP A 58 8.88 3.72 -13.71
N PHE A 59 10.06 3.54 -13.10
CA PHE A 59 10.99 4.63 -12.85
C PHE A 59 11.47 5.32 -14.14
N SER A 60 11.62 4.55 -15.22
CA SER A 60 12.05 5.06 -16.53
C SER A 60 11.11 6.14 -17.07
N PHE A 61 9.81 6.05 -16.79
CA PHE A 61 8.85 7.09 -17.16
C PHE A 61 9.02 8.36 -16.34
N TYR A 62 9.33 8.23 -15.05
CA TYR A 62 9.63 9.39 -14.20
C TYR A 62 10.90 10.09 -14.64
N TRP A 63 11.93 9.28 -14.90
CA TRP A 63 13.21 9.75 -15.37
C TRP A 63 13.09 10.47 -16.71
N LEU A 64 12.35 9.89 -17.66
CA LEU A 64 12.09 10.50 -18.97
C LEU A 64 11.29 11.79 -18.85
N ALA A 65 10.27 11.85 -17.99
CA ALA A 65 9.54 13.08 -17.73
C ALA A 65 10.47 14.17 -17.14
N GLY A 66 11.37 13.80 -16.23
CA GLY A 66 12.40 14.69 -15.70
C GLY A 66 13.39 15.17 -16.79
N ARG A 67 13.78 14.31 -17.73
CA ARG A 67 14.61 14.66 -18.90
C ARG A 67 13.91 15.67 -19.80
N ARG A 68 12.64 15.41 -20.13
CA ARG A 68 11.82 16.32 -20.94
C ARG A 68 11.68 17.70 -20.31
N LEU A 69 11.52 17.80 -18.98
CA LEU A 69 11.53 19.10 -18.30
C LEU A 69 12.87 19.84 -18.48
N LEU A 70 14.01 19.15 -18.40
CA LEU A 70 15.33 19.76 -18.63
C LEU A 70 15.52 20.25 -20.06
N GLU A 71 14.90 19.55 -21.01
CA GLU A 71 14.98 19.84 -22.45
C GLU A 71 13.91 20.85 -22.92
N GLY A 72 13.01 21.29 -22.02
CA GLY A 72 11.91 22.19 -22.35
C GLY A 72 10.79 21.52 -23.17
N GLU A 73 10.72 20.18 -23.14
CA GLU A 73 9.72 19.38 -23.83
C GLU A 73 8.48 19.10 -22.95
N SER A 74 7.38 18.74 -23.61
CA SER A 74 6.15 18.33 -22.92
C SER A 74 6.33 17.00 -22.19
N ILE A 75 6.06 16.95 -20.88
CA ILE A 75 6.14 15.70 -20.10
C ILE A 75 5.09 14.66 -20.53
N TYR A 76 3.99 15.10 -21.15
CA TYR A 76 2.97 14.24 -21.74
C TYR A 76 3.14 14.17 -23.26
N SER A 77 3.01 12.98 -23.85
CA SER A 77 3.18 12.78 -25.28
C SER A 77 1.94 13.24 -26.07
N ALA A 78 2.12 13.48 -27.37
CA ALA A 78 0.99 13.76 -28.27
C ALA A 78 -0.03 12.62 -28.32
N ALA A 79 0.42 11.36 -28.20
CA ALA A 79 -0.46 10.20 -28.18
C ALA A 79 -1.36 10.17 -26.92
N GLN A 80 -0.81 10.53 -25.74
CA GLN A 80 -1.61 10.66 -24.51
C GLN A 80 -2.68 11.73 -24.63
N LEU A 81 -2.37 12.86 -25.28
CA LEU A 81 -3.27 13.99 -25.45
C LEU A 81 -4.33 13.76 -26.54
N ALA A 82 -4.00 12.99 -27.58
CA ALA A 82 -4.95 12.59 -28.62
C ALA A 82 -5.93 11.52 -28.13
N GLY A 83 -5.43 10.53 -27.38
CA GLY A 83 -6.21 9.45 -26.78
C GLY A 83 -6.95 8.54 -27.79
N PRO A 84 -7.56 7.45 -27.29
CA PRO A 84 -7.31 6.82 -25.99
C PRO A 84 -5.93 6.13 -25.95
N TYR A 85 -5.35 5.96 -24.75
CA TYR A 85 -4.04 5.29 -24.59
C TYR A 85 -3.99 4.35 -23.37
N SER A 86 -3.14 3.32 -23.46
CA SER A 86 -2.92 2.32 -22.41
C SER A 86 -1.97 2.85 -21.32
N PRO A 87 -2.16 2.54 -20.02
CA PRO A 87 -1.30 2.97 -18.90
C PRO A 87 0.13 2.38 -18.91
N GLN A 88 0.56 1.73 -20.00
CA GLN A 88 1.82 1.01 -20.15
C GLN A 88 2.38 1.25 -21.55
N GLY A 89 3.67 0.98 -21.76
CA GLY A 89 4.33 1.10 -23.06
C GLY A 89 5.02 2.45 -23.24
N GLN A 90 5.02 3.01 -24.45
CA GLN A 90 5.79 4.22 -24.78
C GLN A 90 5.26 5.51 -24.13
N ASP A 91 4.05 5.48 -23.55
CA ASP A 91 3.31 6.63 -23.01
C ASP A 91 3.08 6.51 -21.49
N GLY A 92 4.05 5.95 -20.75
CA GLY A 92 3.85 5.52 -19.36
C GLY A 92 3.83 6.60 -18.27
N PHE A 93 4.14 7.87 -18.57
CA PHE A 93 4.06 8.93 -17.56
C PHE A 93 2.61 9.43 -17.37
N LEU A 94 1.91 8.88 -16.38
CA LEU A 94 0.50 9.17 -16.06
C LEU A 94 0.30 9.93 -14.72
N TYR A 95 1.35 10.57 -14.24
CA TYR A 95 1.42 11.15 -12.90
C TYR A 95 1.28 12.67 -12.97
N PRO A 96 0.87 13.35 -11.89
CA PRO A 96 0.81 14.80 -11.89
C PRO A 96 2.21 15.42 -12.07
N PRO A 97 2.30 16.66 -12.60
CA PRO A 97 3.57 17.29 -12.95
C PRO A 97 4.64 17.36 -11.84
N PRO A 98 4.32 17.55 -10.54
CA PRO A 98 5.33 17.67 -9.49
C PRO A 98 6.25 16.46 -9.36
N LEU A 99 5.77 15.25 -9.70
CA LEU A 99 6.62 14.07 -9.68
C LEU A 99 7.78 14.18 -10.68
N ALA A 100 7.52 14.70 -11.88
CA ALA A 100 8.57 14.91 -12.87
C ALA A 100 9.63 15.88 -12.34
N ALA A 101 9.22 17.01 -11.73
CA ALA A 101 10.14 17.99 -11.16
C ALA A 101 10.99 17.44 -10.00
N VAL A 102 10.42 16.60 -9.13
CA VAL A 102 11.16 15.95 -8.04
C VAL A 102 12.23 14.98 -8.56
N ILE A 103 11.98 14.38 -9.73
CA ILE A 103 12.87 13.40 -10.34
C ILE A 103 13.94 14.06 -11.22
N THR A 104 13.70 15.28 -11.69
CA THR A 104 14.63 16.07 -12.51
C THR A 104 16.09 16.04 -12.04
N PRO A 105 16.44 16.16 -10.74
CA PRO A 105 17.85 16.07 -10.32
C PRO A 105 18.50 14.72 -10.62
N LEU A 106 17.76 13.61 -10.50
CA LEU A 106 18.25 12.28 -10.88
C LEU A 106 18.36 12.15 -12.40
N SER A 107 17.42 12.71 -13.15
CA SER A 107 17.48 12.75 -14.61
C SER A 107 18.64 13.59 -15.15
N ALA A 108 19.02 14.65 -14.44
CA ALA A 108 20.18 15.48 -14.77
C ALA A 108 21.50 14.76 -14.45
N LEU A 109 21.56 14.03 -13.32
CA LEU A 109 22.78 13.31 -12.92
C LEU A 109 23.05 12.08 -13.80
N PHE A 110 22.00 11.43 -14.29
CA PHE A 110 22.08 10.21 -15.10
C PHE A 110 21.42 10.43 -16.45
N GLU A 111 22.10 11.12 -17.35
CA GLU A 111 21.51 11.65 -18.58
C GLU A 111 21.16 10.60 -19.64
N THR A 112 21.89 9.48 -19.67
CA THR A 112 21.81 8.49 -20.75
C THR A 112 21.16 7.18 -20.34
N ASP A 113 21.11 6.89 -19.03
CA ASP A 113 20.59 5.63 -18.49
C ASP A 113 19.92 5.87 -17.14
N TYR A 114 18.65 5.48 -17.02
CA TYR A 114 17.88 5.59 -15.79
C TYR A 114 18.24 4.51 -14.75
N ARG A 115 18.91 3.41 -15.15
CA ARG A 115 19.13 2.24 -14.29
C ARG A 115 19.96 2.55 -13.04
N PRO A 116 21.06 3.35 -13.09
CA PRO A 116 21.77 3.76 -11.89
C PRO A 116 20.92 4.67 -10.98
N ALA A 117 20.11 5.56 -11.55
CA ALA A 117 19.16 6.38 -10.80
C ALA A 117 18.10 5.52 -10.10
N ASN A 118 17.65 4.43 -10.74
CA ASN A 118 16.71 3.49 -10.13
C ASN A 118 17.30 2.78 -8.90
N TRP A 119 18.62 2.53 -8.83
CA TRP A 119 19.24 2.00 -7.61
C TRP A 119 19.11 2.96 -6.42
N ILE A 120 19.30 4.27 -6.65
CA ILE A 120 19.09 5.30 -5.64
C ILE A 120 17.62 5.34 -5.22
N TRP A 121 16.72 5.29 -6.21
CA TRP A 121 15.29 5.29 -6.00
C TRP A 121 14.81 4.08 -5.17
N ALA A 122 15.23 2.87 -5.55
CA ALA A 122 14.93 1.63 -4.85
C ALA A 122 15.52 1.63 -3.43
N GLY A 123 16.76 2.11 -3.26
CA GLY A 123 17.40 2.26 -1.95
C GLY A 123 16.62 3.21 -1.03
N MET A 124 16.15 4.34 -1.57
CA MET A 124 15.30 5.28 -0.86
C MET A 124 13.95 4.65 -0.47
N GLY A 125 13.29 3.96 -1.41
CA GLY A 125 12.04 3.25 -1.14
C GLY A 125 12.19 2.21 -0.03
N ALA A 126 13.25 1.41 -0.06
CA ALA A 126 13.58 0.42 0.96
C ALA A 126 13.84 1.09 2.33
N ALA A 127 14.58 2.20 2.36
CA ALA A 127 14.82 2.96 3.58
C ALA A 127 13.51 3.52 4.18
N VAL A 128 12.65 4.11 3.34
CA VAL A 128 11.34 4.62 3.75
C VAL A 128 10.46 3.50 4.32
N LEU A 129 10.45 2.33 3.70
CA LEU A 129 9.72 1.16 4.18
C LEU A 129 10.20 0.75 5.59
N VAL A 130 11.52 0.58 5.77
CA VAL A 130 12.13 0.20 7.05
C VAL A 130 11.79 1.22 8.14
N VAL A 131 12.01 2.51 7.85
CA VAL A 131 11.76 3.59 8.81
C VAL A 131 10.27 3.62 9.19
N SER A 132 9.36 3.49 8.22
CA SER A 132 7.92 3.50 8.46
C SER A 132 7.47 2.34 9.37
N ILE A 133 7.92 1.12 9.09
CA ILE A 133 7.60 -0.07 9.90
C ILE A 133 8.11 0.11 11.33
N LEU A 134 9.38 0.51 11.50
CA LEU A 134 10.00 0.65 12.81
C LEU A 134 9.40 1.83 13.60
N ALA A 135 9.08 2.94 12.93
CA ALA A 135 8.46 4.11 13.54
C ALA A 135 7.05 3.77 14.05
N ILE A 136 6.20 3.15 13.22
CA ILE A 136 4.84 2.73 13.62
C ILE A 136 4.93 1.68 14.73
N GLY A 137 5.78 0.67 14.58
CA GLY A 137 5.94 -0.40 15.57
C GLY A 137 6.39 0.12 16.94
N ARG A 138 7.28 1.12 16.96
CA ARG A 138 7.70 1.80 18.19
C ARG A 138 6.60 2.69 18.76
N PHE A 139 5.99 3.52 17.91
CA PHE A 139 4.98 4.50 18.32
C PHE A 139 3.74 3.82 18.91
N GLU A 140 3.28 2.73 18.31
CA GLU A 140 2.14 1.94 18.79
C GLU A 140 2.53 0.84 19.79
N ARG A 141 3.81 0.77 20.18
CA ARG A 141 4.35 -0.19 21.14
C ARG A 141 3.96 -1.64 20.82
N LEU A 142 4.04 -2.03 19.54
CA LEU A 142 3.60 -3.35 19.08
C LEU A 142 4.30 -4.51 19.82
N GLY A 143 5.55 -4.34 20.25
CA GLY A 143 6.27 -5.34 21.05
C GLY A 143 5.69 -5.59 22.45
N ALA A 144 4.99 -4.61 23.04
CA ALA A 144 4.28 -4.81 24.31
C ALA A 144 2.99 -5.61 24.11
N ARG A 145 2.33 -5.44 22.96
CA ARG A 145 1.10 -6.16 22.61
C ARG A 145 1.36 -7.56 22.07
N TYR A 146 2.45 -7.72 21.32
CA TYR A 146 2.85 -8.96 20.69
C TYR A 146 4.27 -9.30 21.17
N PRO A 147 4.41 -10.16 22.20
CA PRO A 147 5.71 -10.50 22.78
C PRO A 147 6.73 -11.05 21.76
N LEU A 148 6.26 -11.65 20.66
CA LEU A 148 7.10 -12.08 19.54
C LEU A 148 7.88 -10.92 18.91
N LEU A 149 7.35 -9.70 18.97
CA LEU A 149 7.92 -8.50 18.36
C LEU A 149 8.72 -7.63 19.36
N ALA A 150 8.89 -8.09 20.60
CA ALA A 150 9.59 -7.33 21.63
C ALA A 150 11.11 -7.19 21.34
N GLY A 151 11.70 -6.07 21.79
CA GLY A 151 13.13 -5.81 21.66
C GLY A 151 13.62 -5.81 20.21
N GLY A 152 14.69 -6.54 19.93
CA GLY A 152 15.25 -6.70 18.58
C GLY A 152 14.31 -7.45 17.61
N ARG A 153 13.30 -8.18 18.09
CA ARG A 153 12.45 -9.01 17.24
C ARG A 153 11.44 -8.23 16.40
N ARG A 154 11.32 -6.91 16.60
CA ARG A 154 10.57 -6.01 15.70
C ARG A 154 11.06 -6.06 14.26
N TRP A 155 12.32 -6.45 14.03
CA TRP A 155 12.88 -6.68 12.71
C TRP A 155 12.18 -7.82 11.95
N LEU A 156 11.42 -8.69 12.63
CA LEU A 156 10.55 -9.67 11.96
C LEU A 156 9.46 -9.00 11.11
N LEU A 157 8.99 -7.80 11.47
CA LEU A 157 8.05 -7.05 10.62
C LEU A 157 8.72 -6.52 9.36
N VAL A 158 9.98 -6.08 9.48
CA VAL A 158 10.79 -5.64 8.34
C VAL A 158 11.09 -6.83 7.43
N ALA A 159 11.50 -7.96 8.00
CA ALA A 159 11.70 -9.21 7.29
C ALA A 159 10.42 -9.67 6.56
N ALA A 160 9.27 -9.61 7.22
CA ALA A 160 7.98 -9.89 6.60
C ALA A 160 7.68 -8.93 5.44
N ALA A 161 7.97 -7.63 5.57
CA ALA A 161 7.75 -6.69 4.48
C ALA A 161 8.64 -6.96 3.26
N PHE A 162 9.93 -7.27 3.44
CA PHE A 162 10.81 -7.65 2.31
C PHE A 162 10.54 -9.05 1.77
N ALA A 163 9.95 -9.94 2.57
CA ALA A 163 9.45 -11.24 2.09
C ALA A 163 8.18 -11.10 1.24
N PHE A 164 7.52 -9.94 1.27
CA PHE A 164 6.25 -9.68 0.60
C PHE A 164 6.48 -9.42 -0.91
N PRO A 165 5.92 -10.23 -1.82
CA PRO A 165 6.22 -10.10 -3.26
C PRO A 165 5.92 -8.73 -3.86
N PRO A 166 4.79 -8.06 -3.51
CA PRO A 166 4.54 -6.70 -3.98
C PRO A 166 5.67 -5.72 -3.67
N VAL A 167 6.34 -5.84 -2.51
CA VAL A 167 7.47 -4.97 -2.14
C VAL A 167 8.67 -5.21 -3.04
N VAL A 168 8.99 -6.47 -3.35
CA VAL A 168 10.06 -6.79 -4.29
C VAL A 168 9.74 -6.24 -5.68
N GLY A 169 8.53 -6.47 -6.18
CA GLY A 169 8.09 -5.92 -7.46
C GLY A 169 8.13 -4.39 -7.48
N GLU A 170 7.74 -3.73 -6.40
CA GLU A 170 7.76 -2.27 -6.28
C GLU A 170 9.18 -1.70 -6.35
N LEU A 171 10.14 -2.37 -5.72
CA LEU A 171 11.57 -2.01 -5.77
C LEU A 171 12.19 -2.29 -7.15
N VAL A 172 11.81 -3.41 -7.80
CA VAL A 172 12.27 -3.76 -9.15
C VAL A 172 11.73 -2.76 -10.16
N MET A 173 10.42 -2.52 -10.17
CA MET A 173 9.78 -1.61 -11.13
C MET A 173 10.16 -0.15 -10.87
N GLY A 174 10.50 0.19 -9.63
CA GLY A 174 10.87 1.55 -9.23
C GLY A 174 9.68 2.49 -9.14
N ASN A 175 8.54 2.02 -8.62
CA ASN A 175 7.33 2.86 -8.51
C ASN A 175 7.36 3.75 -7.23
N VAL A 176 6.36 4.62 -7.05
CA VAL A 176 6.29 5.66 -6.00
C VAL A 176 5.59 5.20 -4.71
N HIS A 177 4.97 4.02 -4.66
CA HIS A 177 4.06 3.63 -3.59
C HIS A 177 4.76 3.50 -2.23
N LEU A 178 6.04 3.14 -2.17
CA LEU A 178 6.79 3.15 -0.90
C LEU A 178 6.95 4.56 -0.33
N LEU A 179 7.06 5.59 -1.17
CA LEU A 179 7.06 6.98 -0.73
C LEU A 179 5.67 7.39 -0.21
N LEU A 180 4.61 6.99 -0.90
CA LEU A 180 3.23 7.21 -0.45
C LEU A 180 2.98 6.50 0.90
N LEU A 181 3.49 5.28 1.07
CA LEU A 181 3.47 4.56 2.34
C LEU A 181 4.17 5.37 3.44
N GLY A 182 5.34 5.94 3.15
CA GLY A 182 6.06 6.82 4.08
C GLY A 182 5.25 8.05 4.49
N LEU A 183 4.62 8.73 3.53
CA LEU A 183 3.75 9.88 3.80
C LEU A 183 2.54 9.48 4.67
N PHE A 184 1.91 8.34 4.40
CA PHE A 184 0.83 7.84 5.24
C PHE A 184 1.31 7.40 6.63
N ALA A 185 2.52 6.87 6.74
CA ALA A 185 3.15 6.56 8.03
C ALA A 185 3.45 7.84 8.84
N VAL A 186 3.79 8.96 8.19
CA VAL A 186 3.91 10.29 8.82
C VAL A 186 2.53 10.83 9.24
N ALA A 187 1.49 10.59 8.44
CA ALA A 187 0.14 11.02 8.79
C ALA A 187 -0.39 10.32 10.05
N TRP A 188 -0.03 9.05 10.24
CA TRP A 188 -0.57 8.22 11.31
C TRP A 188 -0.37 8.78 12.74
N PRO A 189 0.84 9.17 13.18
CA PRO A 189 1.04 9.79 14.50
C PRO A 189 0.21 11.05 14.71
N GLY A 190 0.02 11.87 13.66
CA GLY A 190 -0.82 13.06 13.71
C GLY A 190 -2.28 12.71 14.01
N LEU A 191 -2.83 11.74 13.27
CA LEU A 191 -4.19 11.24 13.50
C LEU A 191 -4.35 10.60 14.88
N ARG A 192 -3.34 9.84 15.31
CA ARG A 192 -3.34 9.11 16.57
C ARG A 192 -3.38 10.03 17.79
N ARG A 193 -2.67 11.17 17.74
CA ARG A 193 -2.68 12.20 18.78
C ARG A 193 -4.02 12.91 18.85
N GLY A 194 -4.61 13.21 17.69
CA GLY A 194 -5.95 13.80 17.59
C GLY A 194 -6.01 15.28 17.98
N ASP A 195 -4.87 15.99 17.98
CA ASP A 195 -4.79 17.43 18.19
C ASP A 195 -4.79 18.20 16.85
N ALA A 196 -4.92 19.53 16.93
CA ALA A 196 -4.98 20.40 15.75
C ALA A 196 -3.76 20.25 14.84
N GLN A 197 -2.57 20.21 15.45
CA GLN A 197 -1.31 20.11 14.73
C GLN A 197 -1.17 18.74 14.05
N GLY A 198 -1.60 17.66 14.72
CA GLY A 198 -1.62 16.31 14.18
C GLY A 198 -2.54 16.18 12.98
N GLU A 199 -3.73 16.81 13.01
CA GLU A 199 -4.64 16.84 11.85
C GLU A 199 -4.01 17.55 10.65
N TRP A 200 -3.37 18.71 10.85
CA TRP A 200 -2.66 19.40 9.77
C TRP A 200 -1.54 18.56 9.20
N ARG A 201 -0.70 17.94 10.04
CA ARG A 201 0.38 17.05 9.58
C ARG A 201 -0.15 15.89 8.75
N ALA A 202 -1.24 15.27 9.20
CA ALA A 202 -1.88 14.18 8.48
C ALA A 202 -2.46 14.62 7.13
N GLY A 203 -3.15 15.76 7.12
CA GLY A 203 -3.68 16.37 5.91
C GLY A 203 -2.57 16.69 4.90
N LEU A 204 -1.54 17.43 5.32
CA LEU A 204 -0.42 17.82 4.47
C LEU A 204 0.27 16.60 3.85
N ALA A 205 0.58 15.56 4.65
CA ALA A 205 1.21 14.36 4.14
C ALA A 205 0.34 13.63 3.10
N VAL A 206 -0.97 13.54 3.32
CA VAL A 206 -1.91 12.97 2.35
C VAL A 206 -2.06 13.84 1.10
N GLY A 207 -2.03 15.17 1.25
CA GLY A 207 -2.05 16.13 0.14
C GLY A 207 -0.83 16.01 -0.78
N ILE A 208 0.36 15.91 -0.17
CA ILE A 208 1.61 15.64 -0.88
C ILE A 208 1.52 14.28 -1.60
N ALA A 209 0.98 13.25 -0.94
CA ALA A 209 0.78 11.94 -1.57
C ALA A 209 -0.16 12.03 -2.79
N ALA A 210 -1.26 12.79 -2.67
CA ALA A 210 -2.27 12.96 -3.70
C ALA A 210 -1.76 13.69 -4.95
N VAL A 211 -0.77 14.58 -4.80
CA VAL A 211 -0.14 15.27 -5.93
C VAL A 211 1.02 14.48 -6.54
N VAL A 212 1.54 13.46 -5.86
CA VAL A 212 2.49 12.50 -6.44
C VAL A 212 1.74 11.44 -7.26
N LYS A 213 0.59 10.98 -6.78
CA LYS A 213 -0.32 10.06 -7.48
C LYS A 213 -1.73 10.35 -7.00
N VAL A 214 -2.75 10.33 -7.86
CA VAL A 214 -4.07 10.93 -7.53
C VAL A 214 -4.88 10.14 -6.50
N PHE A 215 -4.76 8.80 -6.45
CA PHE A 215 -5.65 7.95 -5.64
C PHE A 215 -5.70 8.26 -4.12
N PRO A 216 -4.60 8.65 -3.44
CA PRO A 216 -4.61 9.12 -2.05
C PRO A 216 -5.54 10.30 -1.81
N GLY A 217 -5.85 11.10 -2.84
CA GLY A 217 -6.78 12.21 -2.76
C GLY A 217 -8.17 11.80 -2.24
N LEU A 218 -8.58 10.55 -2.46
CA LEU A 218 -9.83 10.00 -1.91
C LEU A 218 -9.91 10.10 -0.37
N LEU A 219 -8.78 10.13 0.33
CA LEU A 219 -8.74 10.28 1.79
C LEU A 219 -9.27 11.64 2.26
N ILE A 220 -9.37 12.66 1.40
CA ILE A 220 -10.08 13.90 1.75
C ILE A 220 -11.54 13.62 2.11
N VAL A 221 -12.19 12.71 1.36
CA VAL A 221 -13.56 12.28 1.62
C VAL A 221 -13.65 11.57 2.97
N TRP A 222 -12.66 10.76 3.32
CA TRP A 222 -12.59 10.13 4.64
C TRP A 222 -12.46 11.16 5.77
N PHE A 223 -11.59 12.16 5.63
CA PHE A 223 -11.42 13.23 6.61
C PHE A 223 -12.71 14.04 6.79
N LEU A 224 -13.34 14.43 5.69
CA LEU A 224 -14.64 15.08 5.70
C LEU A 224 -15.66 14.20 6.40
N ALA A 225 -15.82 12.94 5.97
CA ALA A 225 -16.73 11.95 6.53
C ALA A 225 -16.41 11.52 7.98
N SER A 226 -15.27 11.92 8.54
CA SER A 226 -14.89 11.73 9.96
C SER A 226 -14.88 13.03 10.79
N ARG A 227 -15.29 14.17 10.19
CA ARG A 227 -15.28 15.55 10.77
C ARG A 227 -13.89 16.10 11.07
N ARG A 228 -12.85 15.57 10.41
CA ARG A 228 -11.48 16.04 10.54
C ARG A 228 -11.21 17.15 9.52
N TYR A 229 -11.94 18.26 9.63
CA TYR A 229 -11.93 19.32 8.62
C TYR A 229 -10.55 19.98 8.45
N ARG A 230 -9.75 20.06 9.51
CA ARG A 230 -8.37 20.57 9.44
C ARG A 230 -7.47 19.64 8.63
N ALA A 231 -7.63 18.33 8.80
CA ALA A 231 -6.92 17.36 7.97
C ALA A 231 -7.37 17.46 6.50
N ALA A 232 -8.67 17.59 6.24
CA ALA A 232 -9.18 17.80 4.88
C ALA A 232 -8.61 19.07 4.23
N ALA A 233 -8.59 20.19 4.96
CA ALA A 233 -7.94 21.42 4.50
C ALA A 233 -6.43 21.21 4.28
N GLY A 234 -5.77 20.45 5.16
CA GLY A 234 -4.36 20.09 5.02
C GLY A 234 -4.07 19.30 3.75
N VAL A 235 -4.98 18.46 3.27
CA VAL A 235 -4.84 17.77 1.98
C VAL A 235 -4.75 18.79 0.85
N VAL A 236 -5.68 19.74 0.82
CA VAL A 236 -5.71 20.80 -0.20
C VAL A 236 -4.44 21.65 -0.13
N ILE A 237 -4.07 22.11 1.08
CA ILE A 237 -2.87 22.94 1.27
C ILE A 237 -1.59 22.17 0.90
N GLY A 238 -1.48 20.89 1.29
CA GLY A 238 -0.29 20.08 0.99
C GLY A 238 -0.10 19.88 -0.51
N ALA A 239 -1.18 19.58 -1.23
CA ALA A 239 -1.16 19.47 -2.69
C ALA A 239 -0.81 20.82 -3.35
N LEU A 240 -1.41 21.93 -2.88
CA LEU A 240 -1.14 23.27 -3.38
C LEU A 240 0.31 23.71 -3.15
N VAL A 241 0.86 23.50 -1.96
CA VAL A 241 2.23 23.88 -1.62
C VAL A 241 3.23 23.20 -2.55
N VAL A 242 3.09 21.88 -2.76
CA VAL A 242 3.97 21.15 -3.68
C VAL A 242 3.74 21.61 -5.12
N THR A 243 2.49 21.77 -5.54
CA THR A 243 2.16 22.28 -6.88
C THR A 243 2.85 23.61 -7.17
N ILE A 244 2.67 24.59 -6.28
CA ILE A 244 3.27 25.92 -6.39
C ILE A 244 4.80 25.84 -6.36
N ALA A 245 5.38 25.08 -5.43
CA ALA A 245 6.83 24.93 -5.31
C ALA A 245 7.47 24.29 -6.56
N THR A 246 6.73 23.45 -7.28
CA THR A 246 7.21 22.83 -8.54
C THR A 246 6.80 23.59 -9.80
N LEU A 247 6.03 24.68 -9.69
CA LEU A 247 5.46 25.38 -10.84
C LEU A 247 6.55 26.07 -11.69
N GLU A 248 7.59 26.60 -11.04
CA GLU A 248 8.73 27.21 -11.72
C GLU A 248 9.50 26.21 -12.60
N PHE A 249 9.47 24.92 -12.24
CA PHE A 249 10.14 23.85 -12.98
C PHE A 249 9.23 23.21 -14.02
N THR A 250 7.94 23.03 -13.69
CA THR A 250 6.98 22.31 -14.55
C THR A 250 6.29 23.22 -15.56
N GLY A 251 6.19 24.52 -15.28
CA GLY A 251 5.31 25.43 -16.01
C GLY A 251 3.83 25.11 -15.80
N VAL A 252 2.96 25.92 -16.41
CA VAL A 252 1.50 25.78 -16.29
C VAL A 252 0.93 24.76 -17.29
N GLU A 253 1.60 24.54 -18.42
CA GLU A 253 1.05 23.75 -19.51
C GLU A 253 0.81 22.27 -19.16
N PRO A 254 1.73 21.55 -18.49
CA PRO A 254 1.45 20.19 -18.05
C PRO A 254 0.23 20.08 -17.13
N TRP A 255 -0.04 21.09 -16.31
CA TRP A 255 -1.24 21.10 -15.46
C TRP A 255 -2.54 21.24 -16.26
N ARG A 256 -2.52 21.94 -17.39
CA ARG A 256 -3.67 22.04 -18.31
C ARG A 256 -3.89 20.74 -19.08
N GLN A 257 -2.80 20.05 -19.40
CA GLN A 257 -2.80 18.78 -20.12
C GLN A 257 -3.25 17.60 -19.25
N TYR A 258 -2.93 17.62 -17.95
CA TYR A 258 -3.12 16.48 -17.07
C TYR A 258 -4.57 15.96 -16.98
N PRO A 259 -5.63 16.81 -16.91
CA PRO A 259 -7.01 16.33 -16.98
C PRO A 259 -7.31 15.54 -18.26
N THR A 260 -6.78 15.97 -19.41
CA THR A 260 -6.94 15.27 -20.70
C THR A 260 -6.22 13.92 -20.67
N VAL A 261 -5.02 13.85 -20.11
CA VAL A 261 -4.27 12.60 -19.91
C VAL A 261 -5.09 11.61 -19.07
N LEU A 262 -5.70 12.05 -17.97
CA LEU A 262 -6.57 11.19 -17.16
C LEU A 262 -7.86 10.79 -17.88
N ALA A 263 -8.45 11.69 -18.66
CA ALA A 263 -9.66 11.42 -19.43
C ALA A 263 -9.42 10.39 -20.54
N ASN A 264 -8.27 10.45 -21.21
CA ASN A 264 -7.88 9.58 -22.32
C ASN A 264 -7.33 8.22 -21.89
N LEU A 265 -7.07 8.02 -20.60
CA LEU A 265 -6.58 6.76 -20.07
C LEU A 265 -7.60 5.64 -20.29
N SER A 266 -7.18 4.56 -20.95
CA SER A 266 -8.01 3.40 -21.26
C SER A 266 -7.51 2.12 -20.57
N ALA A 267 -8.13 0.98 -20.90
CA ALA A 267 -7.70 -0.30 -20.37
C ALA A 267 -6.28 -0.65 -20.84
N PRO A 268 -5.48 -1.35 -20.01
CA PRO A 268 -4.22 -1.93 -20.44
C PRO A 268 -4.41 -2.83 -21.67
N ALA A 269 -3.46 -2.76 -22.61
CA ALA A 269 -3.45 -3.67 -23.76
C ALA A 269 -3.30 -5.14 -23.32
N ASP A 270 -2.45 -5.37 -22.32
CA ASP A 270 -2.35 -6.65 -21.64
C ASP A 270 -2.98 -6.58 -20.26
N VAL A 271 -4.06 -7.33 -20.09
CA VAL A 271 -4.77 -7.41 -18.82
C VAL A 271 -4.22 -8.50 -17.91
N THR A 272 -3.30 -9.39 -18.35
CA THR A 272 -2.77 -10.59 -17.65
C THR A 272 -2.45 -10.37 -16.18
N ASP A 273 -1.91 -9.21 -15.84
CA ASP A 273 -1.48 -8.91 -14.47
C ASP A 273 -2.19 -7.72 -13.82
N THR A 274 -3.29 -7.24 -14.43
CA THR A 274 -4.08 -6.15 -13.85
C THR A 274 -5.00 -6.64 -12.74
N LEU A 275 -4.92 -5.98 -11.60
CA LEU A 275 -5.78 -6.17 -10.44
C LEU A 275 -6.92 -5.16 -10.39
N ALA A 276 -6.97 -4.20 -11.32
CA ALA A 276 -7.95 -3.13 -11.29
C ALA A 276 -9.37 -3.67 -11.56
N PRO A 277 -10.31 -3.53 -10.61
CA PRO A 277 -11.69 -3.97 -10.81
C PRO A 277 -12.34 -3.29 -12.03
N THR A 278 -11.94 -2.05 -12.34
CA THR A 278 -12.35 -1.32 -13.53
C THR A 278 -12.08 -2.11 -14.81
N VAL A 279 -10.89 -2.71 -14.93
CA VAL A 279 -10.49 -3.46 -16.11
C VAL A 279 -11.27 -4.78 -16.21
N TRP A 280 -11.61 -5.39 -15.08
CA TRP A 280 -12.36 -6.66 -15.07
C TRP A 280 -13.82 -6.48 -15.47
N LEU A 281 -14.41 -5.33 -15.15
CA LEU A 281 -15.78 -4.99 -15.53
C LEU A 281 -15.87 -4.39 -16.95
N ALA A 282 -14.76 -3.93 -17.51
CA ALA A 282 -14.73 -3.27 -18.82
C ALA A 282 -15.30 -4.12 -19.97
N PRO A 283 -15.09 -5.46 -20.05
CA PRO A 283 -15.70 -6.28 -21.10
C PRO A 283 -17.24 -6.31 -21.07
N VAL A 284 -17.85 -6.02 -19.92
CA VAL A 284 -19.32 -6.06 -19.74
C VAL A 284 -19.93 -4.66 -19.79
N LEU A 285 -19.28 -3.67 -19.18
CA LEU A 285 -19.83 -2.32 -19.00
C LEU A 285 -19.19 -1.27 -19.90
N GLY A 286 -18.08 -1.58 -20.56
CA GLY A 286 -17.15 -0.58 -21.10
C GLY A 286 -16.24 -0.01 -20.01
N PHE A 287 -15.03 0.43 -20.39
CA PHE A 287 -14.02 0.92 -19.45
C PHE A 287 -14.49 2.17 -18.68
N GLU A 288 -15.11 3.12 -19.38
CA GLU A 288 -15.59 4.37 -18.77
C GLU A 288 -16.70 4.13 -17.73
N PRO A 289 -17.82 3.44 -18.04
CA PRO A 289 -18.84 3.15 -17.02
C PRO A 289 -18.31 2.30 -15.87
N ALA A 290 -17.42 1.34 -16.13
CA ALA A 290 -16.76 0.55 -15.09
C ALA A 290 -15.93 1.45 -14.15
N ARG A 291 -15.17 2.41 -14.71
CA ARG A 291 -14.35 3.36 -13.95
C ARG A 291 -15.21 4.19 -13.00
N TRP A 292 -16.31 4.74 -13.49
CA TRP A 292 -17.25 5.52 -12.67
C TRP A 292 -17.91 4.68 -11.57
N LEU A 293 -18.34 3.46 -11.90
CA LEU A 293 -18.95 2.55 -10.93
C LEU A 293 -17.97 2.21 -9.79
N ILE A 294 -16.74 1.82 -10.12
CA ILE A 294 -15.72 1.48 -9.12
C ILE A 294 -15.33 2.70 -8.28
N ALA A 295 -15.19 3.88 -8.89
CA ALA A 295 -14.94 5.12 -8.16
C ALA A 295 -16.08 5.45 -7.18
N ALA A 296 -17.35 5.32 -7.61
CA ALA A 296 -18.52 5.55 -6.77
C ALA A 296 -18.59 4.58 -5.59
N ILE A 297 -18.34 3.28 -5.83
CA ILE A 297 -18.24 2.26 -4.77
C ILE A 297 -17.13 2.63 -3.80
N GLY A 298 -15.97 3.03 -4.30
CA GLY A 298 -14.84 3.50 -3.51
C GLY A 298 -15.18 4.65 -2.57
N VAL A 299 -15.77 5.72 -3.11
CA VAL A 299 -16.25 6.88 -2.36
C VAL A 299 -17.26 6.44 -1.30
N ALA A 300 -18.26 5.62 -1.67
CA ALA A 300 -19.27 5.14 -0.74
C ALA A 300 -18.66 4.36 0.43
N LEU A 301 -17.72 3.43 0.16
CA LEU A 301 -17.02 2.66 1.19
C LEU A 301 -16.21 3.57 2.12
N VAL A 302 -15.48 4.54 1.58
CA VAL A 302 -14.71 5.51 2.37
C VAL A 302 -15.62 6.37 3.25
N VAL A 303 -16.76 6.83 2.72
CA VAL A 303 -17.77 7.56 3.49
C VAL A 303 -18.32 6.68 4.61
N ILE A 304 -18.72 5.43 4.33
CA ILE A 304 -19.24 4.50 5.33
C ILE A 304 -18.21 4.27 6.45
N VAL A 305 -16.95 4.04 6.10
CA VAL A 305 -15.86 3.83 7.06
C VAL A 305 -15.59 5.07 7.90
N GLY A 306 -15.65 6.27 7.30
CA GLY A 306 -15.52 7.55 8.02
C GLY A 306 -16.69 7.82 8.97
N LEU A 307 -17.94 7.57 8.52
CA LEU A 307 -19.15 7.74 9.32
C LEU A 307 -19.20 6.76 10.50
N ARG A 308 -18.75 5.51 10.32
CA ARG A 308 -18.64 4.53 11.42
C ARG A 308 -17.67 4.98 12.50
N LEU A 309 -16.51 5.54 12.11
CA LEU A 309 -15.55 6.13 13.06
C LEU A 309 -16.19 7.25 13.91
N ARG A 310 -17.12 8.02 13.35
CA ARG A 310 -17.85 9.06 14.12
C ARG A 310 -18.80 8.47 15.17
N ARG A 311 -19.46 7.35 14.85
CA ARG A 311 -20.53 6.76 15.69
C ARG A 311 -19.98 5.98 16.88
N ASP A 312 -18.75 5.46 16.80
CA ASP A 312 -18.10 4.73 17.89
C ASP A 312 -17.70 5.69 19.03
N VAL A 313 -18.64 5.96 19.94
CA VAL A 313 -18.46 6.74 21.19
C VAL A 313 -18.31 5.79 22.37
N PRO A 314 -17.10 5.24 22.57
CA PRO A 314 -16.42 5.44 23.87
C PRO A 314 -14.93 5.79 23.71
N SER A 315 -14.43 6.67 24.59
CA SER A 315 -13.07 7.25 24.57
C SER A 315 -11.91 6.24 24.48
N GLN A 316 -12.07 5.02 25.02
CA GLN A 316 -11.03 3.98 25.02
C GLN A 316 -10.95 3.14 23.73
N ALA A 317 -12.04 3.03 22.96
CA ALA A 317 -12.07 2.25 21.71
C ALA A 317 -11.61 3.06 20.49
N ARG A 318 -11.41 4.38 20.63
CA ARG A 318 -11.03 5.28 19.54
C ARG A 318 -9.72 4.92 18.84
N PRO A 319 -8.63 4.50 19.52
CA PRO A 319 -7.37 4.19 18.84
C PRO A 319 -7.44 3.04 17.84
N THR A 320 -8.07 1.93 18.25
CA THR A 320 -8.20 0.73 17.42
C THR A 320 -9.19 0.96 16.28
N THR A 321 -10.28 1.69 16.57
CA THR A 321 -11.25 2.16 15.56
C THR A 321 -10.60 3.02 14.50
N LEU A 322 -9.78 3.98 14.93
CA LEU A 322 -9.08 4.90 14.04
C LEU A 322 -8.09 4.16 13.15
N ALA A 323 -7.29 3.25 13.72
CA ALA A 323 -6.34 2.44 12.95
C ALA A 323 -7.04 1.61 11.87
N ALA A 324 -8.13 0.94 12.24
CA ALA A 324 -8.92 0.14 11.31
C ALA A 324 -9.56 1.00 10.21
N SER A 325 -10.13 2.14 10.60
CA SER A 325 -10.81 3.06 9.68
C SER A 325 -9.84 3.72 8.70
N PHE A 326 -8.68 4.18 9.18
CA PHE A 326 -7.64 4.76 8.31
C PHE A 326 -7.01 3.70 7.41
N GLY A 327 -6.67 2.52 7.94
CA GLY A 327 -6.16 1.40 7.16
C GLY A 327 -7.13 0.99 6.04
N ALA A 328 -8.43 0.87 6.36
CA ALA A 328 -9.46 0.56 5.37
C ALA A 328 -9.60 1.65 4.30
N ALA A 329 -9.54 2.93 4.68
CA ALA A 329 -9.59 4.04 3.72
C ALA A 329 -8.38 4.02 2.76
N VAL A 330 -7.18 3.73 3.27
CA VAL A 330 -5.97 3.55 2.45
C VAL A 330 -6.14 2.34 1.52
N THR A 331 -6.61 1.20 2.02
CA THR A 331 -6.87 0.01 1.19
C THR A 331 -7.88 0.29 0.08
N VAL A 332 -8.99 0.98 0.38
CA VAL A 332 -9.98 1.35 -0.65
C VAL A 332 -9.37 2.31 -1.67
N SER A 333 -8.57 3.29 -1.22
CA SER A 333 -7.95 4.28 -2.12
C SER A 333 -7.11 3.64 -3.22
N ILE A 334 -6.39 2.55 -2.92
CA ILE A 334 -5.60 1.85 -3.95
C ILE A 334 -6.45 0.91 -4.80
N LEU A 335 -7.45 0.23 -4.22
CA LEU A 335 -8.32 -0.72 -4.93
C LEU A 335 -9.22 -0.08 -5.99
N VAL A 336 -9.45 1.23 -5.88
CA VAL A 336 -10.27 1.99 -6.84
C VAL A 336 -9.46 2.61 -7.97
N ALA A 337 -8.13 2.44 -7.95
CA ALA A 337 -7.27 2.95 -9.00
C ALA A 337 -7.64 2.27 -10.34
N PRO A 338 -7.83 3.03 -11.43
CA PRO A 338 -8.22 2.48 -12.72
C PRO A 338 -7.14 1.59 -13.35
N ALA A 339 -5.89 1.79 -12.93
CA ALA A 339 -4.77 0.90 -13.20
C ALA A 339 -4.16 0.47 -11.86
N LEU A 340 -4.17 -0.83 -11.60
CA LEU A 340 -3.68 -1.43 -10.38
C LEU A 340 -2.93 -2.71 -10.75
N TYR A 341 -1.66 -2.79 -10.39
CA TYR A 341 -0.81 -3.95 -10.64
C TYR A 341 -0.33 -4.57 -9.33
N HIS A 342 0.21 -5.77 -9.40
CA HIS A 342 0.61 -6.53 -8.22
C HIS A 342 1.56 -5.76 -7.27
N HIS A 343 2.57 -5.08 -7.81
CA HIS A 343 3.53 -4.31 -7.02
C HIS A 343 2.92 -3.13 -6.27
N TYR A 344 1.80 -2.57 -6.76
CA TYR A 344 1.13 -1.45 -6.11
C TYR A 344 0.59 -1.85 -4.72
N LEU A 345 0.35 -3.15 -4.51
CA LEU A 345 -0.06 -3.68 -3.21
C LEU A 345 1.03 -3.55 -2.14
N ALA A 346 2.26 -3.15 -2.48
CA ALA A 346 3.30 -2.82 -1.50
C ALA A 346 2.82 -1.77 -0.49
N ILE A 347 1.95 -0.84 -0.92
CA ILE A 347 1.35 0.16 -0.02
C ILE A 347 0.51 -0.46 1.09
N LEU A 348 0.00 -1.69 0.89
CA LEU A 348 -0.84 -2.41 1.85
C LEU A 348 -0.05 -2.93 3.07
N VAL A 349 1.27 -2.85 3.08
CA VAL A 349 2.09 -3.06 4.28
C VAL A 349 1.61 -2.15 5.42
N LEU A 350 1.24 -0.90 5.13
CA LEU A 350 0.72 0.01 6.15
C LEU A 350 -0.63 -0.46 6.72
N PRO A 351 -1.70 -0.70 5.93
CA PRO A 351 -2.93 -1.33 6.40
C PRO A 351 -2.73 -2.64 7.17
N LEU A 352 -1.77 -3.49 6.81
CA LEU A 352 -1.43 -4.71 7.57
C LEU A 352 -0.89 -4.36 8.97
N LEU A 353 0.02 -3.39 9.08
CA LEU A 353 0.51 -2.89 10.37
C LEU A 353 -0.61 -2.26 11.19
N LEU A 354 -1.45 -1.42 10.58
CA LEU A 354 -2.60 -0.80 11.23
C LEU A 354 -3.65 -1.84 11.63
N GLY A 355 -3.73 -2.98 10.95
CA GLY A 355 -4.50 -4.14 11.39
C GLY A 355 -4.03 -4.70 12.74
N LEU A 356 -2.72 -4.82 12.95
CA LEU A 356 -2.14 -5.19 14.25
C LEU A 356 -2.46 -4.14 15.33
N VAL A 357 -2.39 -2.85 14.98
CA VAL A 357 -2.78 -1.75 15.89
C VAL A 357 -4.27 -1.80 16.21
N ALA A 358 -5.11 -2.09 15.22
CA ALA A 358 -6.55 -2.25 15.37
C ALA A 358 -6.94 -3.50 16.18
N GLY A 359 -6.02 -4.46 16.35
CA GLY A 359 -6.30 -5.72 17.02
C GLY A 359 -7.03 -6.73 16.15
N VAL A 360 -6.92 -6.61 14.83
CA VAL A 360 -7.36 -7.66 13.91
C VAL A 360 -6.63 -8.95 14.26
N GLN A 361 -7.36 -10.07 14.26
CA GLN A 361 -6.75 -11.36 14.57
C GLN A 361 -5.66 -11.68 13.55
N VAL A 362 -4.49 -12.09 14.04
CA VAL A 362 -3.29 -12.31 13.20
C VAL A 362 -3.56 -13.29 12.07
N ARG A 363 -4.42 -14.31 12.26
CA ARG A 363 -4.79 -15.26 11.19
C ARG A 363 -5.43 -14.60 9.96
N TRP A 364 -6.21 -13.55 10.14
CA TRP A 364 -6.84 -12.83 9.01
C TRP A 364 -5.83 -11.96 8.28
N LEU A 365 -4.92 -11.33 9.03
CA LEU A 365 -3.80 -10.57 8.45
C LEU A 365 -2.83 -11.51 7.71
N ALA A 366 -2.53 -12.67 8.28
CA ALA A 366 -1.70 -13.70 7.66
C ALA A 366 -2.37 -14.28 6.41
N LEU A 367 -3.67 -14.57 6.45
CA LEU A 367 -4.41 -15.01 5.27
C LEU A 367 -4.38 -13.94 4.16
N ALA A 368 -4.70 -12.69 4.48
CA ALA A 368 -4.62 -11.59 3.52
C ALA A 368 -3.22 -11.46 2.92
N TYR A 369 -2.18 -11.46 3.77
CA TYR A 369 -0.79 -11.39 3.39
C TYR A 369 -0.40 -12.54 2.43
N LEU A 370 -0.73 -13.79 2.77
CA LEU A 370 -0.41 -14.96 1.96
C LEU A 370 -1.21 -15.02 0.64
N LEU A 371 -2.47 -14.58 0.63
CA LEU A 371 -3.23 -14.48 -0.62
C LEU A 371 -2.61 -13.44 -1.58
N MET A 372 -2.01 -12.39 -1.04
CA MET A 372 -1.21 -11.41 -1.79
C MET A 372 0.20 -11.88 -2.14
N TRP A 373 0.58 -13.14 -1.89
CA TRP A 373 1.85 -13.71 -2.36
C TRP A 373 1.83 -14.21 -3.80
N GLY A 374 0.70 -14.02 -4.50
CA GLY A 374 0.63 -14.24 -5.93
C GLY A 374 1.69 -13.46 -6.72
N GLY A 375 1.76 -13.70 -8.02
CA GLY A 375 2.75 -13.10 -8.91
C GLY A 375 2.80 -13.88 -10.21
N GLN A 376 3.47 -13.36 -11.24
CA GLN A 376 3.55 -14.01 -12.55
C GLN A 376 4.05 -15.45 -12.43
N GLN A 377 3.20 -16.40 -12.86
CA GLN A 377 3.47 -17.84 -12.86
C GLN A 377 3.08 -18.44 -14.22
N ASP A 378 3.93 -18.22 -15.22
CA ASP A 378 3.68 -18.67 -16.60
C ASP A 378 3.57 -20.20 -16.71
N ALA A 379 4.21 -20.93 -15.79
CA ALA A 379 4.12 -22.39 -15.69
C ALA A 379 2.69 -22.91 -15.48
N LEU A 380 1.76 -22.06 -15.02
CA LEU A 380 0.35 -22.40 -14.85
C LEU A 380 -0.48 -22.22 -16.14
N GLY A 381 0.12 -21.70 -17.22
CA GLY A 381 -0.56 -21.45 -18.49
C GLY A 381 -1.82 -20.61 -18.32
N GLU A 382 -2.95 -21.12 -18.80
CA GLU A 382 -4.27 -20.47 -18.67
C GLU A 382 -4.74 -20.28 -17.23
N TRP A 383 -4.17 -21.00 -16.24
CA TRP A 383 -4.52 -20.84 -14.82
C TRP A 383 -3.70 -19.78 -14.10
N SER A 384 -2.74 -19.16 -14.77
CA SER A 384 -1.90 -18.09 -14.20
C SER A 384 -2.72 -16.94 -13.61
N TRP A 385 -3.89 -16.61 -14.19
CA TRP A 385 -4.77 -15.55 -13.67
C TRP A 385 -5.20 -15.77 -12.20
N LEU A 386 -5.30 -17.02 -11.73
CA LEU A 386 -5.64 -17.30 -10.34
C LEU A 386 -4.58 -16.71 -9.40
N VAL A 387 -3.31 -16.95 -9.71
CA VAL A 387 -2.19 -16.53 -8.88
C VAL A 387 -1.79 -15.09 -9.17
N ASN A 388 -1.88 -14.64 -10.41
CA ASN A 388 -1.52 -13.27 -10.80
C ASN A 388 -2.57 -12.26 -10.34
N ARG A 389 -3.86 -12.63 -10.34
CA ARG A 389 -4.98 -11.70 -10.11
C ARG A 389 -5.93 -12.07 -8.99
N ALA A 390 -6.48 -13.28 -9.03
CA ALA A 390 -7.58 -13.65 -8.14
C ALA A 390 -7.14 -13.68 -6.67
N LEU A 391 -6.02 -14.36 -6.37
CA LEU A 391 -5.49 -14.46 -5.02
C LEU A 391 -5.05 -13.09 -4.47
N PRO A 392 -4.25 -12.25 -5.17
CA PRO A 392 -3.89 -10.94 -4.64
C PRO A 392 -5.07 -10.04 -4.35
N THR A 393 -6.07 -10.04 -5.24
CA THR A 393 -7.30 -9.25 -5.04
C THR A 393 -8.10 -9.79 -3.86
N ALA A 394 -8.25 -11.11 -3.74
CA ALA A 394 -8.89 -11.74 -2.59
C ALA A 394 -8.16 -11.38 -1.29
N GLY A 395 -6.83 -11.36 -1.28
CA GLY A 395 -6.04 -10.98 -0.12
C GLY A 395 -6.26 -9.52 0.29
N ALA A 396 -6.29 -8.59 -0.67
CA ALA A 396 -6.61 -7.18 -0.39
C ALA A 396 -8.05 -7.00 0.12
N LEU A 397 -9.01 -7.75 -0.41
CA LEU A 397 -10.40 -7.75 0.05
C LEU A 397 -10.55 -8.37 1.46
N VAL A 398 -9.85 -9.47 1.76
CA VAL A 398 -9.81 -10.08 3.10
C VAL A 398 -9.25 -9.08 4.10
N LEU A 399 -8.18 -8.33 3.75
CA LEU A 399 -7.64 -7.27 4.58
C LEU A 399 -8.68 -6.18 4.84
N LEU A 400 -9.34 -5.69 3.80
CA LEU A 400 -10.38 -4.67 3.92
C LEU A 400 -11.53 -5.13 4.82
N VAL A 401 -12.05 -6.34 4.59
CA VAL A 401 -13.12 -6.93 5.41
C VAL A 401 -12.67 -7.08 6.86
N ALA A 402 -11.46 -7.55 7.11
CA ALA A 402 -10.92 -7.72 8.46
C ALA A 402 -10.80 -6.39 9.23
N LEU A 403 -10.42 -5.31 8.53
CA LEU A 403 -10.38 -3.96 9.08
C LEU A 403 -11.79 -3.39 9.35
N VAL A 404 -12.75 -3.64 8.45
CA VAL A 404 -14.11 -3.08 8.55
C VAL A 404 -14.98 -3.82 9.58
N VAL A 405 -14.94 -5.15 9.59
CA VAL A 405 -15.85 -5.99 10.39
C VAL A 405 -15.41 -6.07 11.84
N ARG A 406 -14.11 -5.91 12.13
CA ARG A 406 -13.49 -6.19 13.44
C ARG A 406 -14.08 -7.45 14.06
N VAL A 407 -13.56 -8.61 13.68
CA VAL A 407 -13.90 -9.85 14.39
C VAL A 407 -13.52 -9.65 15.86
N ARG A 408 -14.52 -9.32 16.69
CA ARG A 408 -14.32 -9.01 18.11
C ARG A 408 -13.46 -10.15 18.67
N PRO A 409 -12.36 -9.85 19.38
CA PRO A 409 -11.69 -10.92 20.11
C PRO A 409 -12.74 -11.55 21.01
N THR A 410 -12.96 -12.85 20.86
CA THR A 410 -13.63 -13.66 21.87
C THR A 410 -12.98 -13.28 23.19
N ARG A 411 -13.77 -12.73 24.12
CA ARG A 411 -13.31 -12.15 25.39
C ARG A 411 -12.12 -12.95 25.96
N PRO A 412 -10.98 -12.33 26.31
CA PRO A 412 -9.99 -13.03 27.11
C PRO A 412 -10.59 -13.26 28.49
N GLY A 413 -10.98 -14.51 28.77
CA GLY A 413 -11.46 -14.96 30.08
C GLY A 413 -10.33 -15.10 31.11
N PHE A 414 -9.42 -14.12 31.17
CA PHE A 414 -8.34 -14.06 32.15
C PHE A 414 -8.05 -12.60 32.48
N GLU A 415 -8.92 -12.00 33.28
CA GLU A 415 -8.46 -11.00 34.23
C GLU A 415 -7.83 -11.77 35.40
N PRO A 416 -6.55 -11.56 35.72
CA PRO A 416 -6.04 -11.97 37.01
C PRO A 416 -6.80 -11.16 38.06
N ARG A 417 -7.59 -11.84 38.90
CA ARG A 417 -8.11 -11.21 40.12
C ARG A 417 -6.92 -10.83 41.02
N PRO A 418 -7.01 -9.70 41.74
CA PRO A 418 -5.97 -9.24 42.66
C PRO A 418 -5.64 -10.27 43.74
#